data_AF-A0A8T6RK55-F1
#
_entry.id   AF-A0A8T6RK55-F1
#
_cell.length_a   1.000
_cell.length_b   1.000
_cell.length_c   1.000
_cell.angle_alpha   90.00
_cell.angle_beta   90.00
_cell.angle_gamma   90.00
#
_symmetry.space_group_name_H-M   'P 1'
#
loop_
_entity.id
_entity.type
_entity.pdbx_description
1 polymer ?
#
loop_
_entity_poly.entity_id
_entity_poly.type
_entity_poly.pdbx_seq_one_letter_code
_entity_poly.pdbx_strand_id
1 'polypeptide(L)'
;MVDIIIKDLEAEELDLDHRRIERISDIKGLDRMQNLQELTIADNFITKISGLDNLINLRSLTIAGNPVKNFVGLENLPKLEFINANACRVSSLKGLKSLEKLKMIFLYDNKISTISNLDDLKSLERLDLASNNIKEISGLNNLKNLKDLSLNGNKIPEIKNLEGLSNLKSLDLSWNQINEIKGLDKLQSLENLELRGNKIKKMTGLSSLKNLQHLDLLANEITDIEGLDDLENLKTLILCFNKITKIKGLESLKNLEILDLANFRRSPMPGDEPYDGFDNNNEITEISGLDELINLKGLYLTKNQINEIKGLYSLIKLERLDLAENSITVIKGLDNLTRLKKLYLEGNKITNIRGLENLQLLEVLDLEHNPIIKSELEIIKDNSRYCYTTAKKAVQYSREMKQIEENEGVSV
;
A
#
# COMPACT_ATOMS: atom_id res chain seq x y z
N MET A 1 41.19 -4.50 -6.52
CA MET A 1 40.96 -3.24 -7.24
C MET A 1 40.79 -3.57 -8.72
N VAL A 2 39.60 -3.30 -9.26
CA VAL A 2 39.34 -3.43 -10.70
C VAL A 2 39.63 -2.06 -11.30
N ASP A 3 40.73 -1.91 -12.03
CA ASP A 3 41.00 -0.69 -12.79
C ASP A 3 40.08 -0.69 -14.02
N ILE A 4 39.11 0.23 -14.04
CA ILE A 4 38.22 0.41 -15.20
C ILE A 4 38.82 1.51 -16.07
N ILE A 5 38.91 1.26 -17.38
CA ILE A 5 39.38 2.25 -18.35
C ILE A 5 38.25 2.49 -19.34
N ILE A 6 37.70 3.70 -19.33
CA ILE A 6 36.68 4.12 -20.30
C ILE A 6 37.39 4.44 -21.62
N LYS A 7 36.96 3.78 -22.69
CA LYS A 7 37.54 3.96 -24.04
C LYS A 7 36.77 4.97 -24.87
N ASP A 8 35.44 4.98 -24.72
CA ASP A 8 34.56 5.92 -25.41
C ASP A 8 34.26 7.10 -24.47
N LEU A 9 34.93 8.23 -24.72
CA LEU A 9 34.77 9.44 -23.91
C LEU A 9 33.62 10.34 -24.40
N GLU A 10 33.04 10.02 -25.55
CA GLU A 10 31.97 10.80 -26.17
C GLU A 10 30.58 10.27 -25.81
N ALA A 11 30.49 9.11 -25.14
CA ALA A 11 29.24 8.48 -24.73
C ALA A 11 28.40 9.39 -23.81
N GLU A 12 27.09 9.42 -24.05
CA GLU A 12 26.10 10.15 -23.26
C GLU A 12 25.55 9.32 -22.09
N GLU A 13 25.73 8.01 -22.13
CA GLU A 13 25.28 7.05 -21.12
C GLU A 13 26.42 6.12 -20.74
N LEU A 14 26.56 5.83 -19.45
CA LEU A 14 27.57 4.89 -18.96
C LEU A 14 27.01 4.03 -17.83
N ASP A 15 27.09 2.71 -18.03
CA ASP A 15 26.71 1.68 -17.06
C ASP A 15 27.94 0.94 -16.51
N LEU A 16 28.13 1.07 -15.20
CA LEU A 16 29.19 0.45 -14.42
C LEU A 16 28.64 -0.33 -13.22
N ASP A 17 27.43 -0.84 -13.32
CA ASP A 17 26.79 -1.62 -12.26
C ASP A 17 27.56 -2.93 -11.99
N HIS A 18 27.59 -3.35 -10.73
CA HIS A 18 28.19 -4.63 -10.28
C HIS A 18 29.68 -4.84 -10.65
N ARG A 19 30.45 -3.77 -10.82
CA ARG A 19 31.87 -3.85 -11.24
C ARG A 19 32.87 -3.98 -10.09
N ARG A 20 32.41 -4.00 -8.83
CA ARG A 20 33.24 -4.02 -7.62
C ARG A 20 34.17 -2.79 -7.50
N ILE A 21 33.70 -1.63 -7.96
CA ILE A 21 34.40 -0.35 -7.87
C ILE A 21 34.39 0.11 -6.42
N GLU A 22 35.55 0.51 -5.88
CA GLU A 22 35.67 1.02 -4.51
C GLU A 22 35.72 2.55 -4.46
N ARG A 23 36.25 3.19 -5.50
CA ARG A 23 36.41 4.64 -5.59
C ARG A 23 36.13 5.13 -7.01
N ILE A 24 35.52 6.31 -7.12
CA ILE A 24 35.35 7.00 -8.41
C ILE A 24 36.70 7.21 -9.12
N SER A 25 37.78 7.45 -8.36
CA SER A 25 39.14 7.60 -8.89
C SER A 25 39.69 6.36 -9.61
N ASP A 26 39.10 5.18 -9.39
CA ASP A 26 39.54 3.93 -10.01
C ASP A 26 38.98 3.78 -11.45
N ILE A 27 38.05 4.66 -11.83
CA ILE A 27 37.43 4.72 -13.15
C ILE A 27 38.21 5.71 -14.04
N LYS A 28 39.28 5.22 -14.68
CA LYS A 28 40.16 6.05 -15.50
C LYS A 28 39.41 6.59 -16.72
N GLY A 29 39.39 7.92 -16.84
CA GLY A 29 38.79 8.64 -17.96
C GLY A 29 37.38 9.18 -17.70
N LEU A 30 36.74 8.83 -16.57
CA LEU A 30 35.39 9.29 -16.25
C LEU A 30 35.32 10.81 -16.17
N ASP A 31 36.32 11.44 -15.55
CA ASP A 31 36.47 12.89 -15.41
C ASP A 31 36.52 13.65 -16.76
N ARG A 32 36.81 12.95 -17.86
CA ARG A 32 36.89 13.51 -19.22
C ARG A 32 35.61 13.32 -20.04
N MET A 33 34.60 12.61 -19.53
CA MET A 33 33.35 12.36 -20.26
C MET A 33 32.43 13.59 -20.23
N GLN A 34 32.75 14.58 -21.06
CA GLN A 34 32.03 15.86 -21.06
C GLN A 34 30.59 15.75 -21.61
N ASN A 35 30.26 14.73 -22.40
CA ASN A 35 28.92 14.55 -22.94
C ASN A 35 28.01 13.67 -22.05
N LEU A 36 28.55 13.10 -20.97
CA LEU A 36 27.82 12.15 -20.15
C LEU A 36 26.59 12.80 -19.51
N GLN A 37 25.41 12.25 -19.79
CA GLN A 37 24.12 12.68 -19.28
C GLN A 37 23.55 11.68 -18.26
N GLU A 38 23.85 10.40 -18.42
CA GLU A 38 23.37 9.35 -17.52
C GLU A 38 24.51 8.45 -17.05
N LEU A 39 24.59 8.27 -15.73
CA LEU A 39 25.61 7.45 -15.09
C LEU A 39 24.95 6.49 -14.12
N THR A 40 25.09 5.19 -14.37
CA THR A 40 24.73 4.13 -13.42
C THR A 40 26.01 3.46 -12.91
N ILE A 41 26.17 3.45 -11.58
CA ILE A 41 27.28 2.78 -10.89
C ILE A 41 26.72 2.04 -9.66
N ALA A 42 25.56 1.41 -9.81
CA ALA A 42 24.87 0.70 -8.75
C ALA A 42 25.63 -0.57 -8.30
N ASP A 43 25.35 -1.02 -7.07
CA ASP A 43 25.84 -2.28 -6.51
C ASP A 43 27.36 -2.46 -6.62
N ASN A 44 28.06 -1.40 -6.24
CA ASN A 44 29.51 -1.33 -6.09
C ASN A 44 29.87 -1.11 -4.62
N PHE A 45 31.14 -0.79 -4.33
CA PHE A 45 31.66 -0.54 -2.97
C PHE A 45 32.01 0.93 -2.74
N ILE A 46 31.42 1.85 -3.51
CA ILE A 46 31.75 3.27 -3.46
C ILE A 46 31.28 3.88 -2.15
N THR A 47 32.21 4.50 -1.40
CA THR A 47 31.89 5.16 -0.12
C THR A 47 31.79 6.68 -0.23
N LYS A 48 32.34 7.26 -1.30
CA LYS A 48 32.38 8.70 -1.58
C LYS A 48 32.23 8.92 -3.08
N ILE A 49 31.43 9.92 -3.45
CA ILE A 49 31.18 10.29 -4.84
C ILE A 49 31.91 11.57 -5.27
N SER A 50 32.84 12.06 -4.45
CA SER A 50 33.79 13.10 -4.84
C SER A 50 34.59 12.64 -6.06
N GLY A 51 34.62 13.46 -7.11
CA GLY A 51 35.23 13.14 -8.41
C GLY A 51 34.22 13.09 -9.56
N LEU A 52 32.91 13.20 -9.28
CA LEU A 52 31.88 13.38 -10.31
C LEU A 52 31.69 14.85 -10.71
N ASP A 53 32.35 15.76 -10.01
CA ASP A 53 32.16 17.21 -10.02
C ASP A 53 32.37 17.86 -11.42
N ASN A 54 33.11 17.19 -12.31
CA ASN A 54 33.41 17.65 -13.67
C ASN A 54 32.37 17.21 -14.71
N LEU A 55 31.42 16.35 -14.35
CA LEU A 55 30.39 15.81 -15.24
C LEU A 55 29.22 16.81 -15.39
N ILE A 56 29.52 18.03 -15.80
CA ILE A 56 28.58 19.17 -15.79
C ILE A 56 27.30 18.97 -16.63
N ASN A 57 27.31 17.98 -17.53
CA ASN A 57 26.17 17.61 -18.37
C ASN A 57 25.31 16.49 -17.79
N LEU A 58 25.69 15.92 -16.63
CA LEU A 58 24.97 14.83 -15.99
C LEU A 58 23.58 15.27 -15.55
N ARG A 59 22.58 14.50 -15.96
CA ARG A 59 21.16 14.68 -15.66
C ARG A 59 20.62 13.58 -14.75
N SER A 60 21.15 12.37 -14.88
CA SER A 60 20.72 11.20 -14.13
C SER A 60 21.91 10.50 -13.48
N LEU A 61 21.82 10.26 -12.17
CA LEU A 61 22.83 9.53 -11.41
C LEU A 61 22.17 8.41 -10.60
N THR A 62 22.55 7.16 -10.88
CA THR A 62 22.16 6.00 -10.07
C THR A 62 23.39 5.41 -9.38
N ILE A 63 23.37 5.43 -8.05
CA ILE A 63 24.42 4.89 -7.17
C ILE A 63 23.86 3.91 -6.15
N ALA A 64 22.64 3.38 -6.37
CA ALA A 64 21.95 2.47 -5.47
C ALA A 64 22.85 1.29 -5.04
N GLY A 65 22.68 0.79 -3.82
CA GLY A 65 23.47 -0.34 -3.30
C GLY A 65 24.93 0.00 -2.93
N ASN A 66 25.38 1.25 -3.06
CA ASN A 66 26.71 1.65 -2.63
C ASN A 66 26.73 2.18 -1.18
N PRO A 67 27.80 1.95 -0.39
CA PRO A 67 27.93 2.44 0.98
C PRO A 67 28.21 3.97 1.09
N VAL A 68 27.65 4.79 0.19
CA VAL A 68 27.74 6.26 0.19
C VAL A 68 26.99 6.85 1.38
N LYS A 69 27.58 7.87 2.03
CA LYS A 69 27.03 8.49 3.25
C LYS A 69 26.40 9.87 3.06
N ASN A 70 26.77 10.57 1.98
CA ASN A 70 26.29 11.90 1.62
C ASN A 70 26.63 12.21 0.16
N PHE A 71 26.21 13.37 -0.32
CA PHE A 71 26.31 13.78 -1.72
C PHE A 71 27.40 14.82 -1.98
N VAL A 72 28.39 14.95 -1.10
CA VAL A 72 29.52 15.86 -1.33
C VAL A 72 30.30 15.40 -2.56
N GLY A 73 30.48 16.31 -3.52
CA GLY A 73 30.97 16.06 -4.87
C GLY A 73 29.94 16.37 -5.97
N LEU A 74 28.65 16.50 -5.62
CA LEU A 74 27.61 16.83 -6.61
C LEU A 74 27.33 18.34 -6.73
N GLU A 75 27.88 19.18 -5.86
CA GLU A 75 27.46 20.58 -5.71
C GLU A 75 27.50 21.41 -7.01
N ASN A 76 28.35 21.03 -7.96
CA ASN A 76 28.58 21.72 -9.24
C ASN A 76 27.96 21.00 -10.45
N LEU A 77 26.90 20.21 -10.27
CA LEU A 77 26.19 19.53 -11.35
C LEU A 77 24.87 20.23 -11.71
N PRO A 78 24.89 21.33 -12.49
CA PRO A 78 23.75 22.22 -12.64
C PRO A 78 22.56 21.63 -13.41
N LYS A 79 22.78 20.51 -14.12
CA LYS A 79 21.77 19.84 -14.94
C LYS A 79 21.18 18.60 -14.29
N LEU A 80 21.60 18.25 -13.07
CA LEU A 80 21.15 17.03 -12.42
C LEU A 80 19.65 17.13 -12.08
N GLU A 81 18.87 16.20 -12.62
CA GLU A 81 17.41 16.13 -12.49
C GLU A 81 16.96 14.91 -11.69
N PHE A 82 17.75 13.84 -11.69
CA PHE A 82 17.43 12.56 -11.06
C PHE A 82 18.60 12.00 -10.25
N ILE A 83 18.32 11.59 -9.01
CA ILE A 83 19.24 10.80 -8.19
C ILE A 83 18.52 9.55 -7.68
N ASN A 84 19.12 8.40 -7.89
CA ASN A 84 18.76 7.17 -7.19
C ASN A 84 19.94 6.71 -6.32
N ALA A 85 19.75 6.78 -5.01
CA ALA A 85 20.68 6.32 -3.99
C ALA A 85 19.97 5.42 -2.96
N ASN A 86 19.07 4.57 -3.44
CA ASN A 86 18.42 3.54 -2.64
C ASN A 86 19.43 2.54 -2.06
N ALA A 87 19.10 1.93 -0.92
CA ALA A 87 19.90 0.89 -0.26
C ALA A 87 21.38 1.30 -0.07
N CYS A 88 21.61 2.58 0.22
CA CYS A 88 22.94 3.11 0.48
C CYS A 88 23.21 3.18 2.00
N ARG A 89 24.11 4.07 2.44
CA ARG A 89 24.32 4.38 3.86
C ARG A 89 24.18 5.86 4.12
N VAL A 90 23.35 6.54 3.34
CA VAL A 90 23.17 7.98 3.38
C VAL A 90 22.64 8.35 4.75
N SER A 91 23.38 9.18 5.46
CA SER A 91 22.98 9.71 6.77
C SER A 91 22.89 11.23 6.78
N SER A 92 23.29 11.88 5.69
CA SER A 92 23.23 13.33 5.52
C SER A 92 22.99 13.68 4.06
N LEU A 93 22.10 14.64 3.82
CA LEU A 93 21.77 15.18 2.50
C LEU A 93 22.71 16.31 2.04
N LYS A 94 23.85 16.48 2.73
CA LYS A 94 24.88 17.44 2.35
C LYS A 94 25.35 17.18 0.92
N GLY A 95 25.48 18.24 0.14
CA GLY A 95 25.83 18.21 -1.28
C GLY A 95 24.64 18.42 -2.23
N LEU A 96 23.40 18.31 -1.73
CA LEU A 96 22.22 18.49 -2.57
C LEU A 96 21.75 19.94 -2.71
N LYS A 97 22.09 20.83 -1.76
CA LYS A 97 21.45 22.15 -1.61
C LYS A 97 21.47 23.02 -2.89
N SER A 98 22.52 22.94 -3.70
CA SER A 98 22.69 23.76 -4.92
C SER A 98 22.04 23.16 -6.17
N LEU A 99 21.46 21.96 -6.10
CA LEU A 99 20.99 21.20 -7.24
C LEU A 99 19.54 21.56 -7.63
N GLU A 100 19.29 22.84 -7.91
CA GLU A 100 17.95 23.41 -8.10
C GLU A 100 17.12 22.78 -9.23
N LYS A 101 17.74 22.00 -10.13
CA LYS A 101 17.08 21.26 -11.21
C LYS A 101 16.61 19.86 -10.83
N LEU A 102 16.94 19.36 -9.64
CA LEU A 102 16.47 18.06 -9.18
C LEU A 102 14.95 18.01 -9.17
N LYS A 103 14.41 17.00 -9.83
CA LYS A 103 12.98 16.67 -9.92
C LYS A 103 12.64 15.43 -9.11
N MET A 104 13.55 14.47 -9.04
CA MET A 104 13.32 13.19 -8.37
C MET A 104 14.54 12.76 -7.56
N ILE A 105 14.32 12.39 -6.30
CA ILE A 105 15.35 11.87 -5.40
C ILE A 105 14.81 10.62 -4.73
N PHE A 106 15.48 9.48 -4.95
CA PHE A 106 15.16 8.21 -4.31
C PHE A 106 16.24 7.83 -3.28
N LEU A 107 15.80 7.67 -2.02
CA LEU A 107 16.63 7.41 -0.85
C LEU A 107 16.03 6.31 0.05
N TYR A 108 15.27 5.38 -0.53
CA TYR A 108 14.74 4.21 0.16
C TYR A 108 15.88 3.44 0.84
N ASP A 109 15.62 2.90 2.04
CA ASP A 109 16.56 2.06 2.81
C ASP A 109 17.93 2.73 3.03
N ASN A 110 17.92 3.75 3.88
CA ASN A 110 19.11 4.54 4.22
C ASN A 110 19.16 4.82 5.74
N LYS A 111 20.05 5.72 6.16
CA LYS A 111 20.30 6.06 7.57
C LYS A 111 19.99 7.53 7.89
N ILE A 112 19.10 8.16 7.13
CA ILE A 112 18.75 9.57 7.28
C ILE A 112 17.89 9.72 8.55
N SER A 113 18.28 10.62 9.45
CA SER A 113 17.50 10.96 10.64
C SER A 113 16.93 12.39 10.62
N THR A 114 17.47 13.23 9.75
CA THR A 114 17.11 14.65 9.64
C THR A 114 17.02 15.02 8.17
N ILE A 115 15.91 15.65 7.80
CA ILE A 115 15.71 16.18 6.45
C ILE A 115 16.24 17.61 6.45
N SER A 116 17.37 17.82 5.77
CA SER A 116 18.00 19.13 5.61
C SER A 116 18.56 19.28 4.21
N ASN A 117 18.96 20.49 3.81
CA ASN A 117 19.58 20.74 2.51
C ASN A 117 18.67 20.51 1.30
N LEU A 118 17.35 20.44 1.50
CA LEU A 118 16.37 20.35 0.43
C LEU A 118 15.61 21.67 0.19
N ASP A 119 15.67 22.64 1.11
CA ASP A 119 14.81 23.84 1.10
C ASP A 119 14.82 24.67 -0.20
N ASP A 120 15.92 24.62 -0.95
CA ASP A 120 16.12 25.36 -2.18
C ASP A 120 15.77 24.55 -3.45
N LEU A 121 15.42 23.26 -3.32
CA LEU A 121 15.12 22.34 -4.43
C LEU A 121 13.70 22.53 -4.97
N LYS A 122 13.38 23.75 -5.39
CA LYS A 122 12.02 24.15 -5.79
C LYS A 122 11.46 23.38 -7.00
N SER A 123 12.32 22.73 -7.79
CA SER A 123 11.89 21.89 -8.92
C SER A 123 11.52 20.46 -8.52
N LEU A 124 11.70 20.08 -7.24
CA LEU A 124 11.49 18.71 -6.80
C LEU A 124 10.00 18.33 -6.89
N GLU A 125 9.72 17.24 -7.60
CA GLU A 125 8.38 16.71 -7.83
C GLU A 125 8.13 15.40 -7.07
N ARG A 126 9.18 14.58 -6.88
CA ARG A 126 9.10 13.32 -6.14
C ARG A 126 10.26 13.14 -5.18
N LEU A 127 9.95 12.80 -3.94
CA LEU A 127 10.92 12.53 -2.89
C LEU A 127 10.56 11.22 -2.19
N ASP A 128 11.45 10.24 -2.30
CA ASP A 128 11.34 8.98 -1.58
C ASP A 128 12.38 8.91 -0.46
N LEU A 129 11.89 8.93 0.78
CA LEU A 129 12.65 8.84 2.03
C LEU A 129 12.18 7.62 2.86
N ALA A 130 11.58 6.63 2.21
CA ALA A 130 11.07 5.43 2.86
C ALA A 130 12.20 4.62 3.53
N SER A 131 11.86 3.86 4.58
CA SER A 131 12.80 3.01 5.34
C SER A 131 14.05 3.76 5.79
N ASN A 132 13.87 4.81 6.59
CA ASN A 132 14.94 5.62 7.17
C ASN A 132 14.77 5.74 8.70
N ASN A 133 15.48 6.68 9.34
CA ASN A 133 15.44 6.91 10.78
C ASN A 133 14.85 8.29 11.15
N ILE A 134 13.98 8.83 10.29
CA ILE A 134 13.41 10.17 10.44
C ILE A 134 12.42 10.18 11.60
N LYS A 135 12.56 11.16 12.50
CA LYS A 135 11.66 11.35 13.65
C LYS A 135 10.82 12.61 13.53
N GLU A 136 11.17 13.51 12.61
CA GLU A 136 10.50 14.78 12.43
C GLU A 136 10.56 15.18 10.96
N ILE A 137 9.40 15.51 10.41
CA ILE A 137 9.27 16.13 9.10
C ILE A 137 9.76 17.57 9.22
N SER A 138 10.78 17.93 8.45
CA SER A 138 11.41 19.26 8.44
C SER A 138 12.05 19.52 7.09
N GLY A 139 12.41 20.76 6.77
CA GLY A 139 13.15 21.09 5.55
C GLY A 139 12.39 20.89 4.23
N LEU A 140 11.06 20.72 4.26
CA LEU A 140 10.21 20.52 3.07
C LEU A 140 9.31 21.72 2.74
N ASN A 141 9.17 22.71 3.64
CA ASN A 141 8.16 23.77 3.54
C ASN A 141 8.18 24.60 2.23
N ASN A 142 9.31 24.64 1.53
CA ASN A 142 9.46 25.42 0.30
C ASN A 142 9.26 24.60 -0.98
N LEU A 143 9.06 23.28 -0.88
CA LEU A 143 8.97 22.35 -2.01
C LEU A 143 7.57 22.35 -2.65
N LYS A 144 7.13 23.52 -3.11
CA LYS A 144 5.76 23.73 -3.61
C LYS A 144 5.40 22.90 -4.84
N ASN A 145 6.37 22.37 -5.57
CA ASN A 145 6.13 21.53 -6.75
C ASN A 145 6.11 20.03 -6.43
N LEU A 146 6.32 19.66 -5.16
CA LEU A 146 6.31 18.26 -4.75
C LEU A 146 4.90 17.69 -4.92
N LYS A 147 4.82 16.57 -5.64
CA LYS A 147 3.59 15.84 -5.96
C LYS A 147 3.53 14.52 -5.21
N ASP A 148 4.67 13.85 -5.03
CA ASP A 148 4.77 12.55 -4.39
C ASP A 148 5.82 12.56 -3.27
N LEU A 149 5.40 12.20 -2.06
CA LEU A 149 6.26 12.12 -0.88
C LEU A 149 6.07 10.78 -0.18
N SER A 150 7.14 9.97 -0.14
CA SER A 150 7.17 8.71 0.61
C SER A 150 8.05 8.86 1.85
N LEU A 151 7.44 8.65 3.02
CA LEU A 151 8.05 8.70 4.35
C LEU A 151 7.74 7.42 5.15
N ASN A 152 7.28 6.35 4.49
CA ASN A 152 6.94 5.11 5.16
C ASN A 152 8.15 4.42 5.80
N GLY A 153 7.93 3.64 6.85
CA GLY A 153 9.02 2.91 7.53
C GLY A 153 10.00 3.85 8.25
N ASN A 154 9.49 4.90 8.89
CA ASN A 154 10.27 5.85 9.68
C ASN A 154 9.80 5.82 11.15
N LYS A 155 10.19 6.84 11.95
CA LYS A 155 9.88 6.95 13.38
C LYS A 155 9.15 8.25 13.70
N ILE A 156 8.29 8.71 12.77
CA ILE A 156 7.58 9.98 12.86
C ILE A 156 6.37 9.83 13.80
N PRO A 157 6.28 10.58 14.91
CA PRO A 157 5.16 10.49 15.84
C PRO A 157 4.00 11.43 15.50
N GLU A 158 4.24 12.46 14.68
CA GLU A 158 3.28 13.53 14.42
C GLU A 158 3.44 14.07 13.00
N ILE A 159 2.31 14.34 12.35
CA ILE A 159 2.24 15.00 11.05
C ILE A 159 2.27 16.51 11.26
N LYS A 160 3.34 17.17 10.82
CA LYS A 160 3.54 18.63 10.89
C LYS A 160 4.52 19.09 9.82
N ASN A 161 4.62 20.40 9.60
CA ASN A 161 5.56 21.00 8.64
C ASN A 161 5.34 20.51 7.20
N LEU A 162 4.07 20.33 6.81
CA LEU A 162 3.67 20.03 5.43
C LEU A 162 2.88 21.19 4.80
N GLU A 163 2.68 22.30 5.52
CA GLU A 163 1.76 23.37 5.10
C GLU A 163 2.10 24.00 3.74
N GLY A 164 3.37 23.94 3.33
CA GLY A 164 3.85 24.49 2.05
C GLY A 164 3.67 23.57 0.85
N LEU A 165 3.27 22.31 1.04
CA LEU A 165 3.18 21.29 -0.01
C LEU A 165 1.79 21.25 -0.66
N SER A 166 1.25 22.41 -1.04
CA SER A 166 -0.14 22.53 -1.50
C SER A 166 -0.47 21.76 -2.80
N ASN A 167 0.54 21.36 -3.57
CA ASN A 167 0.39 20.59 -4.81
C ASN A 167 0.64 19.07 -4.61
N LEU A 168 0.84 18.62 -3.37
CA LEU A 168 1.05 17.21 -3.06
C LEU A 168 -0.19 16.40 -3.43
N LYS A 169 0.00 15.34 -4.21
CA LYS A 169 -1.04 14.42 -4.69
C LYS A 169 -0.99 13.09 -3.96
N SER A 170 0.20 12.61 -3.62
CA SER A 170 0.40 11.35 -2.90
C SER A 170 1.30 11.54 -1.68
N LEU A 171 0.82 11.06 -0.53
CA LEU A 171 1.56 11.05 0.72
C LEU A 171 1.51 9.67 1.35
N ASP A 172 2.69 9.06 1.53
CA ASP A 172 2.81 7.80 2.26
C ASP A 172 3.55 8.00 3.59
N LEU A 173 2.83 7.78 4.67
CA LEU A 173 3.28 7.85 6.06
C LEU A 173 3.09 6.51 6.77
N SER A 174 2.95 5.42 6.03
CA SER A 174 2.79 4.08 6.57
C SER A 174 3.95 3.68 7.48
N TRP A 175 3.73 2.80 8.46
CA TRP A 175 4.79 2.26 9.33
C TRP A 175 5.57 3.35 10.06
N ASN A 176 4.84 4.28 10.67
CA ASN A 176 5.38 5.32 11.52
C ASN A 176 4.79 5.16 12.95
N GLN A 177 4.81 6.22 13.75
CA GLN A 177 4.33 6.21 15.14
C GLN A 177 3.21 7.23 15.35
N ILE A 178 2.47 7.56 14.28
CA ILE A 178 1.44 8.60 14.27
C ILE A 178 0.23 8.13 15.07
N ASN A 179 -0.27 8.97 15.96
CA ASN A 179 -1.45 8.67 16.79
C ASN A 179 -2.71 9.48 16.43
N GLU A 180 -2.53 10.56 15.68
CA GLU A 180 -3.58 11.52 15.33
C GLU A 180 -3.32 12.08 13.93
N ILE A 181 -4.38 12.16 13.13
CA ILE A 181 -4.34 12.81 11.82
C ILE A 181 -4.60 14.31 12.03
N LYS A 182 -3.58 15.12 11.75
CA LYS A 182 -3.63 16.59 11.82
C LYS A 182 -2.53 17.18 10.93
N GLY A 183 -2.54 18.50 10.74
CA GLY A 183 -1.51 19.18 9.93
C GLY A 183 -1.63 18.92 8.43
N LEU A 184 -2.74 18.33 7.97
CA LEU A 184 -3.02 18.08 6.54
C LEU A 184 -3.87 19.18 5.90
N ASP A 185 -4.30 20.20 6.66
CA ASP A 185 -5.30 21.21 6.25
C ASP A 185 -4.98 21.98 4.96
N LYS A 186 -3.69 22.05 4.60
CA LYS A 186 -3.20 22.75 3.41
C LYS A 186 -2.95 21.84 2.21
N LEU A 187 -3.04 20.52 2.37
CA LEU A 187 -2.80 19.53 1.32
C LEU A 187 -4.07 19.27 0.49
N GLN A 188 -4.72 20.34 0.03
CA GLN A 188 -6.04 20.24 -0.63
C GLN A 188 -5.98 19.53 -1.99
N SER A 189 -4.79 19.38 -2.59
CA SER A 189 -4.57 18.63 -3.83
C SER A 189 -4.37 17.12 -3.62
N LEU A 190 -4.39 16.64 -2.37
CA LEU A 190 -4.07 15.26 -2.04
C LEU A 190 -5.16 14.32 -2.59
N GLU A 191 -4.73 13.33 -3.35
CA GLU A 191 -5.58 12.31 -3.98
C GLU A 191 -5.37 10.94 -3.33
N ASN A 192 -4.16 10.67 -2.81
CA ASN A 192 -3.77 9.41 -2.18
C ASN A 192 -3.10 9.65 -0.81
N LEU A 193 -3.65 9.04 0.24
CA LEU A 193 -3.12 9.09 1.59
C LEU A 193 -2.98 7.69 2.19
N GLU A 194 -1.75 7.31 2.49
CA GLU A 194 -1.38 6.00 3.04
C GLU A 194 -0.86 6.19 4.48
N LEU A 195 -1.57 5.61 5.45
CA LEU A 195 -1.32 5.74 6.89
C LEU A 195 -1.27 4.37 7.58
N ARG A 196 -0.90 3.31 6.85
CA ARG A 196 -0.90 1.92 7.35
C ARG A 196 0.01 1.76 8.56
N GLY A 197 -0.28 0.84 9.47
CA GLY A 197 0.65 0.46 10.53
C GLY A 197 1.06 1.62 11.44
N ASN A 198 0.09 2.46 11.82
CA ASN A 198 0.26 3.56 12.77
C ASN A 198 -0.58 3.28 14.04
N LYS A 199 -0.74 4.28 14.91
CA LYS A 199 -1.49 4.19 16.19
C LYS A 199 -2.72 5.09 16.19
N ILE A 200 -3.31 5.32 15.02
CA ILE A 200 -4.41 6.27 14.83
C ILE A 200 -5.68 5.68 15.43
N LYS A 201 -6.40 6.49 16.22
CA LYS A 201 -7.64 6.06 16.89
C LYS A 201 -8.90 6.68 16.29
N LYS A 202 -8.76 7.80 15.59
CA LYS A 202 -9.87 8.57 15.01
C LYS A 202 -9.44 9.13 13.66
N MET A 203 -10.38 9.20 12.72
CA MET A 203 -10.16 9.74 11.37
C MET A 203 -10.49 11.24 11.25
N THR A 204 -10.43 11.97 12.37
CA THR A 204 -10.60 13.43 12.37
C THR A 204 -9.42 14.11 11.66
N GLY A 205 -9.59 15.35 11.18
CA GLY A 205 -8.51 16.11 10.52
C GLY A 205 -8.38 15.87 9.01
N LEU A 206 -9.36 15.19 8.40
CA LEU A 206 -9.43 14.93 6.96
C LEU A 206 -10.37 15.87 6.19
N SER A 207 -11.17 16.70 6.86
CA SER A 207 -12.28 17.47 6.26
C SER A 207 -11.87 18.44 5.13
N SER A 208 -10.61 18.86 5.11
CA SER A 208 -10.04 19.73 4.07
C SER A 208 -9.65 18.99 2.78
N LEU A 209 -9.50 17.66 2.84
CA LEU A 209 -8.94 16.82 1.77
C LEU A 209 -10.01 16.39 0.74
N LYS A 210 -10.75 17.35 0.20
CA LYS A 210 -11.92 17.10 -0.65
C LYS A 210 -11.61 16.37 -1.97
N ASN A 211 -10.34 16.35 -2.40
CA ASN A 211 -9.89 15.65 -3.60
C ASN A 211 -9.40 14.23 -3.32
N LEU A 212 -9.43 13.77 -2.06
CA LEU A 212 -8.94 12.46 -1.68
C LEU A 212 -9.78 11.35 -2.34
N GLN A 213 -9.11 10.44 -3.04
CA GLN A 213 -9.71 9.32 -3.75
C GLN A 213 -9.35 7.98 -3.11
N HIS A 214 -8.18 7.89 -2.48
CA HIS A 214 -7.70 6.70 -1.80
C HIS A 214 -7.23 7.04 -0.39
N LEU A 215 -7.78 6.33 0.60
CA LEU A 215 -7.40 6.43 2.00
C LEU A 215 -7.13 5.02 2.54
N ASP A 216 -5.90 4.79 2.96
CA ASP A 216 -5.50 3.55 3.59
C ASP A 216 -5.10 3.75 5.05
N LEU A 217 -5.86 3.10 5.93
CA LEU A 217 -5.71 3.13 7.38
C LEU A 217 -5.56 1.71 7.94
N LEU A 218 -5.08 0.77 7.12
CA LEU A 218 -4.79 -0.60 7.52
C LEU A 218 -3.94 -0.64 8.80
N ALA A 219 -4.24 -1.54 9.71
CA ALA A 219 -3.47 -1.76 10.93
C ALA A 219 -3.28 -0.48 11.77
N ASN A 220 -4.40 0.08 12.22
CA ASN A 220 -4.47 1.18 13.17
C ASN A 220 -5.33 0.77 14.38
N GLU A 221 -5.72 1.72 15.23
CA GLU A 221 -6.52 1.49 16.44
C GLU A 221 -7.90 2.16 16.34
N ILE A 222 -8.47 2.29 15.14
CA ILE A 222 -9.72 3.00 14.89
C ILE A 222 -10.90 2.18 15.43
N THR A 223 -11.76 2.80 16.24
CA THR A 223 -12.96 2.13 16.81
C THR A 223 -14.25 2.48 16.08
N ASP A 224 -14.33 3.70 15.56
CA ASP A 224 -15.53 4.26 14.96
C ASP A 224 -15.20 4.88 13.60
N ILE A 225 -16.08 4.62 12.63
CA ILE A 225 -16.02 5.23 11.32
C ILE A 225 -16.72 6.60 11.41
N GLU A 226 -15.95 7.64 11.68
CA GLU A 226 -16.40 9.04 11.83
C GLU A 226 -15.34 10.00 11.27
N GLY A 227 -15.75 11.19 10.82
CA GLY A 227 -14.83 12.21 10.29
C GLY A 227 -14.56 12.14 8.80
N LEU A 228 -15.37 11.38 8.05
CA LEU A 228 -15.27 11.21 6.60
C LEU A 228 -16.32 12.03 5.82
N ASP A 229 -17.15 12.83 6.50
CA ASP A 229 -18.34 13.48 5.95
C ASP A 229 -18.03 14.32 4.69
N ASP A 230 -16.89 15.02 4.66
CA ASP A 230 -16.48 15.90 3.57
C ASP A 230 -15.74 15.18 2.41
N LEU A 231 -15.47 13.87 2.50
CA LEU A 231 -14.66 13.12 1.54
C LEU A 231 -15.49 12.52 0.40
N GLU A 232 -16.35 13.33 -0.23
CA GLU A 232 -17.31 12.88 -1.24
C GLU A 232 -16.65 12.23 -2.48
N ASN A 233 -15.38 12.53 -2.77
CA ASN A 233 -14.63 11.97 -3.90
C ASN A 233 -13.90 10.65 -3.58
N LEU A 234 -14.01 10.14 -2.35
CA LEU A 234 -13.33 8.93 -1.93
C LEU A 234 -13.86 7.72 -2.71
N LYS A 235 -12.95 6.98 -3.35
CA LYS A 235 -13.26 5.78 -4.14
C LYS A 235 -12.81 4.51 -3.44
N THR A 236 -11.75 4.57 -2.65
CA THR A 236 -11.21 3.42 -1.92
C THR A 236 -10.94 3.79 -0.47
N LEU A 237 -11.48 2.99 0.44
CA LEU A 237 -11.28 3.10 1.88
C LEU A 237 -10.84 1.73 2.42
N ILE A 238 -9.62 1.70 2.96
CA ILE A 238 -9.04 0.50 3.58
C ILE A 238 -8.94 0.71 5.10
N LEU A 239 -9.63 -0.14 5.84
CA LEU A 239 -9.76 -0.12 7.31
C LEU A 239 -9.49 -1.52 7.89
N CYS A 240 -8.78 -2.38 7.16
CA CYS A 240 -8.37 -3.69 7.64
C CYS A 240 -7.60 -3.59 8.97
N PHE A 241 -7.71 -4.59 9.83
CA PHE A 241 -6.97 -4.64 11.09
C PHE A 241 -7.11 -3.35 11.93
N ASN A 242 -8.34 -2.99 12.28
CA ASN A 242 -8.63 -1.90 13.22
C ASN A 242 -9.38 -2.45 14.45
N LYS A 243 -10.21 -1.65 15.13
CA LYS A 243 -11.03 -2.07 16.28
C LYS A 243 -12.51 -1.72 16.04
N ILE A 244 -12.93 -1.76 14.78
CA ILE A 244 -14.27 -1.33 14.36
C ILE A 244 -15.27 -2.42 14.70
N THR A 245 -16.37 -2.05 15.37
CA THR A 245 -17.44 -2.98 15.76
C THR A 245 -18.74 -2.76 14.98
N LYS A 246 -18.91 -1.56 14.38
CA LYS A 246 -20.13 -1.16 13.67
C LYS A 246 -19.78 -0.34 12.44
N ILE A 247 -20.51 -0.60 11.36
CA ILE A 247 -20.44 0.17 10.14
C ILE A 247 -21.52 1.29 10.21
N LYS A 248 -21.06 2.53 10.30
CA LYS A 248 -21.84 3.79 10.36
C LYS A 248 -20.97 4.93 9.79
N GLY A 249 -21.53 6.12 9.52
CA GLY A 249 -20.71 7.29 9.17
C GLY A 249 -20.11 7.24 7.75
N LEU A 250 -20.73 6.47 6.86
CA LEU A 250 -20.35 6.33 5.45
C LEU A 250 -21.36 6.97 4.49
N GLU A 251 -22.42 7.60 5.02
CA GLU A 251 -23.59 8.06 4.27
C GLU A 251 -23.25 9.10 3.19
N SER A 252 -22.16 9.87 3.38
CA SER A 252 -21.68 10.86 2.41
C SER A 252 -20.83 10.26 1.28
N LEU A 253 -20.29 9.05 1.43
CA LEU A 253 -19.28 8.46 0.55
C LEU A 253 -19.89 7.79 -0.69
N LYS A 254 -20.78 8.49 -1.40
CA LYS A 254 -21.57 7.95 -2.51
C LYS A 254 -20.73 7.48 -3.70
N ASN A 255 -19.49 7.96 -3.82
CA ASN A 255 -18.55 7.57 -4.88
C ASN A 255 -17.63 6.40 -4.48
N LEU A 256 -17.79 5.84 -3.28
CA LEU A 256 -16.98 4.74 -2.81
C LEU A 256 -17.20 3.49 -3.68
N GLU A 257 -16.11 2.95 -4.21
CA GLU A 257 -16.11 1.75 -5.04
C GLU A 257 -15.55 0.53 -4.28
N ILE A 258 -14.63 0.75 -3.36
CA ILE A 258 -13.98 -0.30 -2.56
C ILE A 258 -14.02 0.08 -1.08
N LEU A 259 -14.58 -0.83 -0.27
CA LEU A 259 -14.53 -0.77 1.19
C LEU A 259 -13.92 -2.07 1.72
N ASP A 260 -12.77 -1.96 2.37
CA ASP A 260 -12.07 -3.10 2.96
C ASP A 260 -12.02 -2.99 4.49
N LEU A 261 -12.70 -3.90 5.17
CA LEU A 261 -12.84 -4.00 6.62
C LEU A 261 -12.38 -5.39 7.13
N ALA A 262 -11.65 -6.14 6.30
CA ALA A 262 -11.23 -7.50 6.59
C ALA A 262 -10.13 -7.57 7.66
N ASN A 263 -10.05 -8.68 8.39
CA ASN A 263 -8.93 -9.02 9.28
C ASN A 263 -8.04 -10.11 8.70
N PHE A 264 -7.98 -10.22 7.37
CA PHE A 264 -7.15 -11.18 6.69
C PHE A 264 -6.08 -10.53 5.84
N ARG A 265 -4.95 -11.22 5.74
CA ARG A 265 -3.75 -10.81 5.04
C ARG A 265 -3.96 -10.90 3.53
N ARG A 266 -4.10 -9.78 2.81
CA ARG A 266 -3.61 -9.77 1.42
C ARG A 266 -2.12 -10.10 1.47
N SER A 267 -1.62 -10.98 0.60
CA SER A 267 -0.20 -11.31 0.52
C SER A 267 0.63 -10.02 0.56
N PRO A 268 1.71 -9.95 1.36
CA PRO A 268 2.50 -8.73 1.52
C PRO A 268 2.93 -8.19 0.16
N MET A 269 2.95 -6.87 0.01
CA MET A 269 3.61 -6.29 -1.15
C MET A 269 5.12 -6.49 -1.03
N PRO A 270 5.86 -6.61 -2.15
CA PRO A 270 7.31 -6.65 -2.11
C PRO A 270 7.87 -5.40 -1.41
N GLY A 271 8.64 -5.59 -0.33
CA GLY A 271 9.21 -4.49 0.46
C GLY A 271 8.61 -4.32 1.86
N ASP A 272 7.51 -5.03 2.15
CA ASP A 272 6.91 -5.08 3.48
C ASP A 272 7.69 -6.03 4.42
N GLU A 273 8.00 -5.58 5.64
CA GLU A 273 8.50 -6.49 6.69
C GLU A 273 7.45 -7.58 6.99
N PRO A 274 7.86 -8.82 7.34
CA PRO A 274 6.93 -9.89 7.65
C PRO A 274 5.94 -9.50 8.78
N TYR A 275 4.65 -9.42 8.42
CA TYR A 275 3.54 -9.02 9.27
C TYR A 275 3.00 -10.14 10.18
N ASP A 276 3.55 -10.28 11.38
CA ASP A 276 3.12 -11.24 12.42
C ASP A 276 2.77 -10.57 13.77
N GLY A 277 1.88 -9.58 13.82
CA GLY A 277 1.61 -8.97 15.13
C GLY A 277 0.50 -7.93 15.27
N PHE A 278 -0.46 -7.87 14.35
CA PHE A 278 -1.59 -6.96 14.55
C PHE A 278 -2.70 -7.61 15.36
N ASP A 279 -2.76 -7.21 16.63
CA ASP A 279 -3.83 -7.59 17.56
C ASP A 279 -5.11 -6.73 17.38
N ASN A 280 -5.07 -5.72 16.51
CA ASN A 280 -6.21 -4.87 16.23
C ASN A 280 -7.08 -5.53 15.17
N ASN A 281 -8.02 -6.38 15.57
CA ASN A 281 -9.02 -6.94 14.66
C ASN A 281 -10.33 -6.17 14.74
N ASN A 282 -10.94 -5.91 13.58
CA ASN A 282 -12.34 -5.51 13.52
C ASN A 282 -13.23 -6.61 14.11
N GLU A 283 -14.31 -6.22 14.75
CA GLU A 283 -15.26 -7.11 15.43
C GLU A 283 -16.68 -6.80 14.95
N ILE A 284 -16.86 -6.65 13.64
CA ILE A 284 -18.14 -6.27 13.04
C ILE A 284 -19.12 -7.42 13.17
N THR A 285 -20.30 -7.15 13.73
CA THR A 285 -21.35 -8.17 13.96
C THR A 285 -22.51 -8.05 12.98
N GLU A 286 -22.66 -6.89 12.33
CA GLU A 286 -23.77 -6.57 11.45
C GLU A 286 -23.29 -5.75 10.24
N ILE A 287 -23.83 -6.11 9.08
CA ILE A 287 -23.73 -5.32 7.85
C ILE A 287 -24.86 -4.28 7.88
N SER A 288 -24.52 -3.02 8.14
CA SER A 288 -25.44 -1.88 8.20
C SER A 288 -24.77 -0.60 7.69
N GLY A 289 -25.53 0.47 7.48
CA GLY A 289 -24.97 1.78 7.14
C GLY A 289 -24.32 1.85 5.76
N LEU A 290 -24.65 0.91 4.87
CA LEU A 290 -24.13 0.85 3.49
C LEU A 290 -25.13 1.34 2.45
N ASP A 291 -26.35 1.73 2.85
CA ASP A 291 -27.48 1.95 1.93
C ASP A 291 -27.18 2.99 0.84
N GLU A 292 -26.40 4.03 1.17
CA GLU A 292 -26.03 5.12 0.26
C GLU A 292 -24.83 4.80 -0.66
N LEU A 293 -24.10 3.69 -0.43
CA LEU A 293 -22.89 3.32 -1.17
C LEU A 293 -23.19 2.63 -2.50
N ILE A 294 -24.11 3.20 -3.29
CA ILE A 294 -24.65 2.60 -4.52
C ILE A 294 -23.61 2.36 -5.64
N ASN A 295 -22.40 2.92 -5.50
CA ASN A 295 -21.28 2.73 -6.41
C ASN A 295 -20.29 1.63 -5.97
N LEU A 296 -20.52 0.99 -4.82
CA LEU A 296 -19.64 -0.02 -4.28
C LEU A 296 -19.55 -1.24 -5.22
N LYS A 297 -18.32 -1.61 -5.59
CA LYS A 297 -17.97 -2.74 -6.45
C LYS A 297 -17.31 -3.86 -5.65
N GLY A 298 -16.57 -3.52 -4.60
CA GLY A 298 -15.89 -4.49 -3.72
C GLY A 298 -16.16 -4.21 -2.25
N LEU A 299 -16.66 -5.21 -1.54
CA LEU A 299 -16.85 -5.18 -0.09
C LEU A 299 -16.12 -6.37 0.54
N TYR A 300 -15.22 -6.09 1.48
CA TYR A 300 -14.41 -7.10 2.13
C TYR A 300 -14.62 -7.04 3.65
N LEU A 301 -15.12 -8.13 4.21
CA LEU A 301 -15.51 -8.28 5.61
C LEU A 301 -15.01 -9.59 6.20
N THR A 302 -13.98 -10.19 5.58
CA THR A 302 -13.38 -11.45 6.02
C THR A 302 -12.96 -11.39 7.48
N LYS A 303 -13.19 -12.48 8.22
CA LYS A 303 -12.74 -12.65 9.61
C LYS A 303 -13.32 -11.60 10.56
N ASN A 304 -14.64 -11.41 10.49
CA ASN A 304 -15.42 -10.60 11.43
C ASN A 304 -16.39 -11.53 12.22
N GLN A 305 -17.41 -10.97 12.87
CA GLN A 305 -18.38 -11.69 13.70
C GLN A 305 -19.80 -11.66 13.10
N ILE A 306 -19.92 -11.51 11.78
CA ILE A 306 -21.21 -11.36 11.09
C ILE A 306 -21.95 -12.69 11.08
N ASN A 307 -23.24 -12.69 11.46
CA ASN A 307 -24.07 -13.90 11.48
C ASN A 307 -25.19 -13.92 10.42
N GLU A 308 -25.45 -12.78 9.78
CA GLU A 308 -26.54 -12.59 8.85
C GLU A 308 -26.12 -11.64 7.74
N ILE A 309 -26.44 -12.02 6.50
CA ILE A 309 -26.30 -11.15 5.34
C ILE A 309 -27.56 -10.28 5.24
N LYS A 310 -27.41 -8.99 5.50
CA LYS A 310 -28.46 -7.96 5.38
C LYS A 310 -27.83 -6.61 5.01
N GLY A 311 -28.64 -5.59 4.72
CA GLY A 311 -28.13 -4.24 4.43
C GLY A 311 -27.36 -4.10 3.11
N LEU A 312 -27.48 -5.07 2.18
CA LEU A 312 -26.81 -5.04 0.88
C LEU A 312 -27.76 -4.71 -0.28
N TYR A 313 -29.07 -4.51 -0.02
CA TYR A 313 -30.11 -4.45 -1.06
C TYR A 313 -29.87 -3.37 -2.12
N SER A 314 -29.31 -2.22 -1.74
CA SER A 314 -29.03 -1.10 -2.65
C SER A 314 -27.72 -1.25 -3.44
N LEU A 315 -26.85 -2.19 -3.09
CA LEU A 315 -25.49 -2.33 -3.64
C LEU A 315 -25.47 -3.11 -4.96
N ILE A 316 -26.37 -2.76 -5.89
CA ILE A 316 -26.59 -3.49 -7.15
C ILE A 316 -25.37 -3.51 -8.10
N LYS A 317 -24.35 -2.67 -7.83
CA LYS A 317 -23.08 -2.63 -8.58
C LYS A 317 -21.99 -3.53 -7.99
N LEU A 318 -22.26 -4.20 -6.87
CA LEU A 318 -21.28 -5.04 -6.20
C LEU A 318 -20.87 -6.21 -7.11
N GLU A 319 -19.57 -6.32 -7.38
CA GLU A 319 -18.97 -7.37 -8.20
C GLU A 319 -18.20 -8.39 -7.33
N ARG A 320 -17.69 -7.96 -6.17
CA ARG A 320 -17.02 -8.82 -5.21
C ARG A 320 -17.55 -8.61 -3.79
N LEU A 321 -17.91 -9.71 -3.14
CA LEU A 321 -18.29 -9.76 -1.74
C LEU A 321 -17.46 -10.83 -1.03
N ASP A 322 -16.70 -10.40 -0.02
CA ASP A 322 -15.88 -11.28 0.80
C ASP A 322 -16.41 -11.31 2.24
N LEU A 323 -16.96 -12.45 2.62
CA LEU A 323 -17.57 -12.72 3.92
C LEU A 323 -16.97 -13.98 4.56
N ALA A 324 -15.79 -14.41 4.11
CA ALA A 324 -15.12 -15.58 4.65
C ALA A 324 -14.81 -15.42 6.17
N GLU A 325 -14.66 -16.54 6.87
CA GLU A 325 -14.36 -16.61 8.31
C GLU A 325 -15.31 -15.77 9.19
N ASN A 326 -16.63 -15.88 8.96
CA ASN A 326 -17.66 -15.23 9.78
C ASN A 326 -18.53 -16.29 10.50
N SER A 327 -19.72 -15.92 10.98
CA SER A 327 -20.67 -16.82 11.64
C SER A 327 -22.00 -16.95 10.87
N ILE A 328 -21.99 -16.75 9.55
CA ILE A 328 -23.19 -16.75 8.70
C ILE A 328 -23.80 -18.15 8.65
N THR A 329 -25.11 -18.25 8.84
CA THR A 329 -25.84 -19.54 8.85
C THR A 329 -26.72 -19.77 7.61
N VAL A 330 -27.18 -18.69 6.99
CA VAL A 330 -28.10 -18.71 5.85
C VAL A 330 -27.68 -17.66 4.84
N ILE A 331 -27.67 -18.03 3.56
CA ILE A 331 -27.47 -17.11 2.45
C ILE A 331 -28.83 -16.46 2.14
N LYS A 332 -28.96 -15.15 2.37
CA LYS A 332 -30.15 -14.37 2.04
C LYS A 332 -29.78 -12.91 1.78
N GLY A 333 -30.70 -12.14 1.18
CA GLY A 333 -30.47 -10.71 0.94
C GLY A 333 -29.47 -10.42 -0.19
N LEU A 334 -29.14 -11.43 -1.01
CA LEU A 334 -28.28 -11.29 -2.19
C LEU A 334 -29.07 -11.19 -3.50
N ASP A 335 -30.41 -11.29 -3.46
CA ASP A 335 -31.26 -11.47 -4.64
C ASP A 335 -31.07 -10.42 -5.74
N ASN A 336 -30.79 -9.17 -5.33
CA ASN A 336 -30.60 -8.04 -6.25
C ASN A 336 -29.16 -7.86 -6.75
N LEU A 337 -28.20 -8.61 -6.20
CA LEU A 337 -26.78 -8.47 -6.53
C LEU A 337 -26.42 -9.24 -7.82
N THR A 338 -27.21 -9.02 -8.87
CA THR A 338 -27.09 -9.72 -10.16
C THR A 338 -25.76 -9.48 -10.89
N ARG A 339 -24.98 -8.47 -10.46
CA ARG A 339 -23.62 -8.17 -10.95
C ARG A 339 -22.50 -8.89 -10.20
N LEU A 340 -22.82 -9.62 -9.14
CA LEU A 340 -21.83 -10.29 -8.31
C LEU A 340 -21.11 -11.38 -9.10
N LYS A 341 -19.78 -11.24 -9.22
CA LYS A 341 -18.89 -12.19 -9.92
C LYS A 341 -18.12 -13.06 -8.95
N LYS A 342 -17.78 -12.54 -7.77
CA LYS A 342 -16.96 -13.26 -6.78
C LYS A 342 -17.60 -13.18 -5.41
N LEU A 343 -17.92 -14.35 -4.85
CA LEU A 343 -18.51 -14.49 -3.52
C LEU A 343 -17.67 -15.46 -2.69
N TYR A 344 -17.13 -14.97 -1.57
CA TYR A 344 -16.37 -15.79 -0.63
C TYR A 344 -17.15 -15.90 0.67
N LEU A 345 -17.48 -17.13 1.03
CA LEU A 345 -18.25 -17.52 2.21
C LEU A 345 -17.55 -18.65 2.98
N GLU A 346 -16.28 -18.89 2.69
CA GLU A 346 -15.44 -19.88 3.36
C GLU A 346 -15.46 -19.71 4.89
N GLY A 347 -15.36 -20.81 5.65
CA GLY A 347 -15.26 -20.73 7.12
C GLY A 347 -16.49 -20.14 7.83
N ASN A 348 -17.70 -20.39 7.32
CA ASN A 348 -18.96 -19.97 7.93
C ASN A 348 -19.76 -21.18 8.47
N LYS A 349 -21.03 -20.98 8.85
CA LYS A 349 -21.95 -22.00 9.40
C LYS A 349 -23.10 -22.31 8.43
N ILE A 350 -22.88 -22.16 7.13
CA ILE A 350 -23.91 -22.30 6.09
C ILE A 350 -24.21 -23.78 5.82
N THR A 351 -25.49 -24.14 5.77
CA THR A 351 -25.93 -25.53 5.58
C THR A 351 -26.52 -25.85 4.20
N ASN A 352 -26.98 -24.83 3.46
CA ASN A 352 -27.54 -24.97 2.11
C ASN A 352 -27.26 -23.72 1.28
N ILE A 353 -27.46 -23.81 -0.03
CA ILE A 353 -27.10 -22.75 -0.99
C ILE A 353 -28.29 -21.98 -1.54
N ARG A 354 -29.47 -22.09 -0.91
CA ARG A 354 -30.64 -21.28 -1.29
C ARG A 354 -30.31 -19.79 -1.14
N GLY A 355 -30.84 -18.95 -2.03
CA GLY A 355 -30.54 -17.52 -2.10
C GLY A 355 -29.44 -17.14 -3.10
N LEU A 356 -28.86 -18.11 -3.83
CA LEU A 356 -27.88 -17.87 -4.91
C LEU A 356 -28.51 -17.90 -6.32
N GLU A 357 -29.80 -18.18 -6.43
CA GLU A 357 -30.49 -18.51 -7.71
C GLU A 357 -30.42 -17.36 -8.73
N ASN A 358 -30.40 -16.11 -8.25
CA ASN A 358 -30.39 -14.91 -9.09
C ASN A 358 -28.98 -14.43 -9.49
N LEU A 359 -27.91 -15.06 -8.96
CA LEU A 359 -26.52 -14.63 -9.16
C LEU A 359 -25.92 -15.23 -10.45
N GLN A 360 -26.47 -14.86 -11.60
CA GLN A 360 -26.15 -15.49 -12.88
C GLN A 360 -24.73 -15.21 -13.40
N LEU A 361 -24.09 -14.13 -12.93
CA LEU A 361 -22.73 -13.72 -13.30
C LEU A 361 -21.66 -14.25 -12.34
N LEU A 362 -22.01 -15.11 -11.38
CA LEU A 362 -21.06 -15.61 -10.40
C LEU A 362 -20.02 -16.53 -11.06
N GLU A 363 -18.77 -16.10 -11.07
CA GLU A 363 -17.60 -16.80 -11.62
C GLU A 363 -16.87 -17.59 -10.53
N VAL A 364 -16.77 -17.00 -9.33
CA VAL A 364 -16.07 -17.58 -8.18
C VAL A 364 -17.03 -17.67 -7.00
N LEU A 365 -17.19 -18.87 -6.47
CA LEU A 365 -17.94 -19.16 -5.25
C LEU A 365 -17.06 -20.01 -4.34
N ASP A 366 -16.64 -19.43 -3.22
CA ASP A 366 -15.92 -20.15 -2.17
C ASP A 366 -16.85 -20.45 -1.00
N LEU A 367 -17.02 -21.74 -0.71
CA LEU A 367 -17.89 -22.28 0.32
C LEU A 367 -17.13 -23.29 1.20
N GLU A 368 -15.80 -23.32 1.13
CA GLU A 368 -15.00 -24.22 1.96
C GLU A 368 -15.30 -24.05 3.44
N HIS A 369 -15.01 -25.08 4.23
CA HIS A 369 -15.18 -25.05 5.69
C HIS A 369 -16.58 -24.61 6.16
N ASN A 370 -17.64 -24.98 5.43
CA ASN A 370 -19.04 -24.83 5.84
C ASN A 370 -19.71 -26.22 6.00
N PRO A 371 -20.67 -26.38 6.92
CA PRO A 371 -21.42 -27.63 7.13
C PRO A 371 -22.53 -27.83 6.06
N ILE A 372 -22.20 -27.73 4.77
CA ILE A 372 -23.17 -27.86 3.67
C ILE A 372 -23.61 -29.31 3.53
N ILE A 373 -24.93 -29.54 3.50
CA ILE A 373 -25.50 -30.87 3.35
C ILE A 373 -25.17 -31.46 1.97
N LYS A 374 -24.94 -32.79 1.93
CA LYS A 374 -24.44 -33.48 0.74
C LYS A 374 -25.30 -33.28 -0.52
N SER A 375 -26.62 -33.25 -0.37
CA SER A 375 -27.55 -33.04 -1.50
C SER A 375 -27.36 -31.69 -2.18
N GLU A 376 -26.99 -30.66 -1.43
CA GLU A 376 -26.74 -29.31 -1.97
C GLU A 376 -25.41 -29.27 -2.72
N LEU A 377 -24.40 -30.01 -2.26
CA LEU A 377 -23.11 -30.13 -2.96
C LEU A 377 -23.24 -30.78 -4.35
N GLU A 378 -24.20 -31.69 -4.53
CA GLU A 378 -24.48 -32.31 -5.83
C GLU A 378 -25.07 -31.31 -6.82
N ILE A 379 -25.98 -30.43 -6.38
CA ILE A 379 -26.54 -29.33 -7.20
C ILE A 379 -25.43 -28.39 -7.69
N ILE A 380 -24.44 -28.08 -6.85
CA ILE A 380 -23.34 -27.19 -7.22
C ILE A 380 -22.42 -27.84 -8.26
N LYS A 381 -22.14 -29.15 -8.12
CA LYS A 381 -21.25 -29.89 -9.05
C LYS A 381 -21.82 -29.98 -10.46
N ASP A 382 -23.13 -30.09 -10.59
CA ASP A 382 -23.82 -30.16 -11.88
C ASP A 382 -23.97 -28.77 -12.53
N ASN A 383 -23.74 -27.69 -11.77
CA ASN A 383 -23.81 -26.33 -12.27
C ASN A 383 -22.45 -25.86 -12.78
N SER A 384 -22.23 -25.97 -14.08
CA SER A 384 -20.97 -25.61 -14.77
C SER A 384 -20.56 -24.14 -14.67
N ARG A 385 -21.34 -23.28 -13.99
CA ARG A 385 -21.06 -21.85 -13.80
C ARG A 385 -20.08 -21.56 -12.68
N TYR A 386 -19.98 -22.41 -11.66
CA TYR A 386 -19.11 -22.12 -10.51
C TYR A 386 -17.70 -22.65 -10.76
N CYS A 387 -16.69 -21.77 -10.75
CA CYS A 387 -15.29 -22.19 -10.80
C CYS A 387 -14.93 -22.84 -9.46
N TYR A 388 -15.05 -24.16 -9.43
CA TYR A 388 -14.97 -25.04 -8.26
C TYR A 388 -13.49 -25.25 -7.86
N THR A 389 -12.81 -24.24 -7.30
CA THR A 389 -11.37 -24.38 -7.01
C THR A 389 -11.03 -25.29 -5.83
N THR A 390 -11.99 -25.74 -5.01
CA THR A 390 -11.58 -26.53 -3.82
C THR A 390 -12.54 -27.58 -3.26
N ALA A 391 -13.64 -27.93 -3.93
CA ALA A 391 -14.41 -29.07 -3.43
C ALA A 391 -13.84 -30.46 -3.83
N LYS A 392 -12.59 -30.51 -4.31
CA LYS A 392 -11.78 -31.74 -4.21
C LYS A 392 -11.33 -32.03 -2.76
N LYS A 393 -11.20 -31.04 -1.88
CA LYS A 393 -10.76 -31.25 -0.48
C LYS A 393 -11.91 -31.38 0.53
N ALA A 394 -13.02 -30.66 0.35
CA ALA A 394 -14.20 -30.81 1.23
C ALA A 394 -14.87 -32.20 1.10
N VAL A 395 -14.91 -32.78 -0.11
CA VAL A 395 -15.37 -34.16 -0.32
C VAL A 395 -14.41 -35.18 0.29
N GLN A 396 -13.12 -34.84 0.41
CA GLN A 396 -12.13 -35.69 1.06
C GLN A 396 -12.28 -35.68 2.59
N TYR A 397 -12.53 -34.51 3.20
CA TYR A 397 -12.83 -34.40 4.63
C TYR A 397 -14.15 -35.09 5.02
N SER A 398 -15.19 -35.01 4.18
CA SER A 398 -16.43 -35.77 4.38
C SER A 398 -16.22 -37.28 4.30
N ARG A 399 -15.30 -37.76 3.46
CA ARG A 399 -14.95 -39.18 3.36
C ARG A 399 -14.09 -39.63 4.55
N GLU A 400 -13.13 -38.81 4.98
CA GLU A 400 -12.28 -39.09 6.13
C GLU A 400 -13.09 -39.11 7.45
N MET A 401 -14.06 -38.21 7.64
CA MET A 401 -14.96 -38.23 8.80
C MET A 401 -15.89 -39.45 8.82
N LYS A 402 -16.44 -39.85 7.65
CA LYS A 402 -17.27 -41.07 7.56
C LYS A 402 -16.47 -42.35 7.81
N GLN A 403 -15.19 -42.34 7.45
CA GLN A 403 -14.26 -43.44 7.69
C GLN A 403 -13.77 -43.49 9.15
N ILE A 404 -13.83 -42.38 9.89
CA ILE A 404 -13.61 -42.34 11.34
C ILE A 404 -14.87 -42.86 12.08
N GLU A 405 -16.07 -42.45 11.67
CA GLU A 405 -17.33 -42.95 12.24
C GLU A 405 -17.56 -44.45 11.98
N GLU A 406 -17.18 -44.97 10.81
CA GLU A 406 -17.27 -46.41 10.49
C GLU A 406 -16.19 -47.26 11.20
N ASN A 407 -15.07 -46.66 11.62
CA ASN A 407 -13.99 -47.37 12.34
C ASN A 407 -14.11 -47.30 13.87
N GLU A 408 -14.89 -46.37 14.44
CA GLU A 408 -15.05 -46.23 15.90
C GLU A 408 -16.29 -46.92 16.48
N GLY A 409 -17.13 -47.59 15.68
CA GLY A 409 -18.09 -48.59 16.19
C GLY A 409 -19.05 -48.08 17.26
N VAL A 410 -19.55 -46.84 17.16
CA VAL A 410 -20.60 -46.34 18.06
C VAL A 410 -21.94 -46.43 17.35
N SER A 411 -22.64 -47.55 17.58
CA SER A 411 -24.07 -47.67 17.32
C SER A 411 -24.86 -46.87 18.38
N VAL A 412 -25.84 -46.10 17.94
CA VAL A 412 -27.11 -45.95 18.67
C VAL A 412 -28.22 -46.54 17.82
#